data_AF-A0A8H5CNP1-F1
#
_entry.id   AF-A0A8H5CNP1-F1
#
_cell.length_a   1.000
_cell.length_b   1.000
_cell.length_c   1.000
_cell.angle_alpha   90.00
_cell.angle_beta   90.00
_cell.angle_gamma   90.00
#
_symmetry.space_group_name_H-M   'P 1'
#
loop_
_entity.id
_entity.type
_entity.pdbx_description
1 polymer ?
#
loop_
_entity_poly.entity_id
_entity_poly.type
_entity_poly.pdbx_seq_one_letter_code
_entity_poly.pdbx_strand_id
1 'polypeptide(L)'
;MLPNETIDALIEAFPPLCTRVPCFPELLNKLENSLKASPPPHGRELSDKFLIDFDRRERDREYQPPPKLYYGYALNLEDCLLYFRDHQANLPDISPNKHTGLLSAHISMIIEDHLTKLCDFTIRIGLVLDMKFDYIVRIYDSYGFQDYQLEDKDEKEVVDILKQEFPKFNVQGNPRWFYAG
;
A
#
# COMPACT_ATOMS: atom_id res chain seq x y z
N MET A 1 1.54 25.35 -3.36
CA MET A 1 1.57 24.13 -4.20
C MET A 1 3.01 23.67 -4.27
N LEU A 2 3.27 22.36 -4.22
CA LEU A 2 4.60 21.83 -4.51
C LEU A 2 4.95 22.11 -5.98
N PRO A 3 6.05 22.82 -6.26
CA PRO A 3 6.47 23.07 -7.64
C PRO A 3 6.77 21.75 -8.36
N ASN A 4 6.45 21.66 -9.66
CA ASN A 4 6.77 20.48 -10.47
C ASN A 4 8.27 20.14 -10.42
N GLU A 5 9.14 21.15 -10.42
CA GLU A 5 10.59 20.96 -10.27
C GLU A 5 10.97 20.25 -8.96
N THR A 6 10.22 20.48 -7.87
CA THR A 6 10.41 19.77 -6.61
C THR A 6 9.97 18.32 -6.71
N ILE A 7 8.86 18.05 -7.43
CA ILE A 7 8.39 16.68 -7.66
C ILE A 7 9.40 15.92 -8.52
N ASP A 8 9.90 16.53 -9.60
CA ASP A 8 10.89 15.92 -10.49
C ASP A 8 12.20 15.64 -9.74
N ALA A 9 12.68 16.60 -8.92
CA ALA A 9 13.84 16.38 -8.06
C ALA A 9 13.64 15.26 -7.03
N LEU A 10 12.40 15.07 -6.52
CA LEU A 10 12.08 13.95 -5.63
C LEU A 10 12.08 12.62 -6.36
N ILE A 11 11.52 12.56 -7.58
CA ILE A 11 11.56 11.36 -8.40
C ILE A 11 13.02 10.98 -8.69
N GLU A 12 13.86 11.95 -9.04
CA GLU A 12 15.29 11.73 -9.29
C GLU A 12 16.08 11.34 -8.03
N ALA A 13 15.79 11.96 -6.88
CA ALA A 13 16.46 11.69 -5.61
C ALA A 13 15.95 10.41 -4.89
N PHE A 14 14.79 9.89 -5.30
CA PHE A 14 14.16 8.69 -4.75
C PHE A 14 14.04 7.61 -5.81
N PRO A 15 15.17 6.96 -6.20
CA PRO A 15 15.07 5.74 -6.97
C PRO A 15 14.31 4.68 -6.14
N PRO A 16 13.61 3.73 -6.79
CA PRO A 16 12.75 2.73 -6.14
C PRO A 16 13.50 2.01 -5.00
N LEU A 17 12.80 1.61 -3.92
CA LEU A 17 13.44 1.04 -2.72
C LEU A 17 14.41 -0.11 -3.00
N CYS A 18 14.25 -0.82 -4.13
CA CYS A 18 15.19 -1.82 -4.61
C CYS A 18 16.65 -1.31 -4.74
N THR A 19 16.87 0.00 -4.80
CA THR A 19 18.19 0.67 -4.79
C THR A 19 18.59 1.28 -3.44
N ARG A 20 17.64 1.36 -2.48
CA ARG A 20 17.80 1.98 -1.15
C ARG A 20 18.02 1.01 0.00
N VAL A 21 18.11 -0.28 -0.29
CA VAL A 21 18.62 -1.28 0.65
C VAL A 21 20.10 -1.66 0.37
N PRO A 22 21.07 -0.73 0.30
CA PRO A 22 22.47 -1.12 0.48
C PRO A 22 22.80 -1.43 1.95
N CYS A 23 21.94 -1.11 2.92
CA CYS A 23 22.35 -1.14 4.34
C CYS A 23 22.20 -2.50 5.03
N PHE A 24 21.42 -3.45 4.51
CA PHE A 24 21.23 -4.74 5.19
C PHE A 24 20.96 -5.91 4.21
N PRO A 25 21.99 -6.43 3.52
CA PRO A 25 21.87 -7.62 2.66
C PRO A 25 21.29 -8.84 3.39
N GLU A 26 21.53 -8.93 4.69
CA GLU A 26 20.97 -9.97 5.55
C GLU A 26 19.46 -9.84 5.76
N LEU A 27 18.92 -8.61 5.82
CA LEU A 27 17.48 -8.39 5.91
C LEU A 27 16.80 -8.71 4.57
N LEU A 28 17.42 -8.36 3.43
CA LEU A 28 16.92 -8.75 2.11
C LEU A 28 16.90 -10.27 1.94
N ASN A 29 17.98 -10.96 2.27
CA ASN A 29 18.03 -12.42 2.20
C ASN A 29 17.01 -13.09 3.14
N LYS A 30 16.85 -12.57 4.37
CA LYS A 30 15.81 -13.04 5.29
C LYS A 30 14.41 -12.79 4.76
N LEU A 31 14.18 -11.62 4.16
CA LEU A 31 12.89 -11.28 3.56
C LEU A 31 12.59 -12.19 2.36
N GLU A 32 13.53 -12.34 1.44
CA GLU A 32 13.40 -13.26 0.30
C GLU A 32 13.13 -14.69 0.74
N ASN A 33 13.87 -15.20 1.73
CA ASN A 33 13.68 -16.55 2.24
C ASN A 33 12.32 -16.70 2.92
N SER A 34 11.85 -15.67 3.63
CA SER A 34 10.53 -15.69 4.28
C SER A 34 9.40 -15.65 3.25
N LEU A 35 9.52 -14.81 2.22
CA LEU A 35 8.57 -14.72 1.09
C LEU A 35 8.53 -16.02 0.28
N LYS A 36 9.67 -16.69 0.09
CA LYS A 36 9.75 -18.00 -0.57
C LYS A 36 9.13 -19.11 0.29
N ALA A 37 9.32 -19.07 1.61
CA ALA A 37 8.80 -20.09 2.52
C ALA A 37 7.27 -20.02 2.71
N SER A 38 6.70 -18.82 2.66
CA SER A 38 5.26 -18.60 2.69
C SER A 38 4.90 -17.50 1.69
N PRO A 39 4.58 -17.84 0.44
CA PRO A 39 4.10 -16.83 -0.50
C PRO A 39 2.73 -16.30 -0.04
N PRO A 40 2.41 -15.02 -0.35
CA PRO A 40 1.05 -14.51 -0.16
C PRO A 40 0.03 -15.37 -0.92
N PRO A 41 -1.22 -15.45 -0.44
CA PRO A 41 -2.28 -16.12 -1.17
C PRO A 41 -2.45 -15.58 -2.59
N HIS A 42 -2.77 -16.47 -3.51
CA HIS A 42 -3.19 -16.10 -4.85
C HIS A 42 -4.70 -15.83 -4.86
N GLY A 43 -5.10 -14.67 -5.40
CA GLY A 43 -6.51 -14.28 -5.48
C GLY A 43 -7.03 -13.60 -4.22
N ARG A 44 -8.36 -13.52 -4.13
CA ARG A 44 -9.08 -12.81 -3.05
C ARG A 44 -9.13 -13.60 -1.76
N GLU A 45 -9.21 -14.93 -1.84
CA GLU A 45 -9.40 -15.80 -0.69
C GLU A 45 -8.21 -15.78 0.26
N LEU A 46 -8.51 -15.65 1.56
CA LEU A 46 -7.54 -15.60 2.63
C LEU A 46 -7.62 -16.89 3.45
N SER A 47 -6.50 -17.61 3.56
CA SER A 47 -6.43 -18.83 4.36
C SER A 47 -6.48 -18.51 5.87
N ASP A 48 -7.10 -19.40 6.66
CA ASP A 48 -7.23 -19.30 8.12
C ASP A 48 -5.90 -19.03 8.85
N LYS A 49 -4.77 -19.48 8.30
CA LYS A 49 -3.44 -19.23 8.87
C LYS A 49 -3.04 -17.74 8.92
N PHE A 50 -3.76 -16.87 8.21
CA PHE A 50 -3.55 -15.42 8.18
C PHE A 50 -4.62 -14.63 8.94
N LEU A 51 -5.63 -15.32 9.49
CA LEU A 51 -6.67 -14.71 10.29
C LEU A 51 -6.21 -14.57 11.73
N ILE A 52 -6.45 -13.39 12.29
CA ILE A 52 -6.12 -13.10 13.67
C ILE A 52 -7.22 -13.62 14.60
N ASP A 53 -6.83 -14.30 15.66
CA ASP A 53 -7.74 -14.66 16.74
C ASP A 53 -7.72 -13.53 17.78
N PHE A 54 -8.62 -12.56 17.62
CA PHE A 54 -8.71 -11.40 18.52
C PHE A 54 -8.99 -11.82 19.97
N ASP A 55 -9.83 -12.82 20.13
CA ASP A 55 -10.25 -13.40 21.39
C ASP A 55 -9.06 -14.00 22.16
N ARG A 56 -8.23 -14.78 21.46
CA ARG A 56 -6.98 -15.31 22.02
C ARG A 56 -5.96 -14.22 22.27
N ARG A 57 -5.82 -13.26 21.34
CA ARG A 57 -4.88 -12.14 21.48
C ARG A 57 -5.10 -11.34 22.76
N GLU A 58 -6.35 -11.16 23.18
CA GLU A 58 -6.67 -10.44 24.42
C GLU A 58 -6.33 -11.23 25.68
N ARG A 59 -6.44 -12.57 25.65
CA ARG A 59 -6.30 -13.44 26.83
C ARG A 59 -4.89 -14.03 27.01
N ASP A 60 -4.19 -14.30 25.90
CA ASP A 60 -2.91 -14.98 25.85
C ASP A 60 -1.80 -13.98 25.50
N ARG A 61 -0.99 -13.60 26.49
CA ARG A 61 0.14 -12.67 26.29
C ARG A 61 1.27 -13.23 25.44
N GLU A 62 1.34 -14.56 25.31
CA GLU A 62 2.35 -15.23 24.50
C GLU A 62 1.88 -15.44 23.04
N TYR A 63 0.60 -15.17 22.75
CA TYR A 63 0.04 -15.28 21.42
C TYR A 63 0.81 -14.41 20.42
N GLN A 64 1.40 -15.09 19.43
CA GLN A 64 2.01 -14.44 18.28
C GLN A 64 0.97 -14.36 17.16
N PRO A 65 0.48 -13.17 16.80
CA PRO A 65 -0.46 -13.03 15.70
C PRO A 65 0.20 -13.45 14.38
N PRO A 66 -0.57 -13.96 13.41
CA PRO A 66 -0.02 -14.28 12.10
C PRO A 66 0.48 -13.02 11.39
N PRO A 67 1.37 -13.13 10.39
CA PRO A 67 1.80 -11.98 9.62
C PRO A 67 0.62 -11.22 9.01
N LYS A 68 0.63 -9.89 9.11
CA LYS A 68 -0.39 -9.04 8.52
C LYS A 68 -0.19 -8.95 7.00
N LEU A 69 -1.28 -9.12 6.25
CA LEU A 69 -1.30 -8.97 4.80
C LEU A 69 -2.20 -7.79 4.40
N TYR A 70 -1.88 -7.18 3.26
CA TYR A 70 -2.65 -6.13 2.62
C TYR A 70 -3.12 -6.61 1.24
N TYR A 71 -4.42 -6.47 0.95
CA TYR A 71 -4.99 -6.77 -0.36
C TYR A 71 -5.23 -5.48 -1.13
N GLY A 72 -4.73 -5.42 -2.37
CA GLY A 72 -4.83 -4.21 -3.17
C GLY A 72 -3.85 -4.18 -4.34
N TYR A 73 -3.51 -2.98 -4.78
CA TYR A 73 -2.57 -2.73 -5.87
C TYR A 73 -1.28 -2.09 -5.38
N ALA A 74 -0.15 -2.58 -5.86
CA ALA A 74 1.13 -2.07 -5.43
C ALA A 74 1.58 -0.85 -6.22
N LEU A 75 2.30 0.03 -5.53
CA LEU A 75 2.80 1.31 -6.01
C LEU A 75 4.26 1.51 -5.59
N ASN A 76 4.95 2.35 -6.33
CA ASN A 76 6.20 2.98 -5.96
C ASN A 76 5.94 4.43 -5.55
N LEU A 77 6.90 5.03 -4.86
CA LEU A 77 6.82 6.45 -4.52
C LEU A 77 6.62 7.34 -5.75
N GLU A 78 7.26 6.98 -6.87
CA GLU A 78 7.10 7.69 -8.15
C GLU A 78 5.63 7.77 -8.58
N ASP A 79 4.87 6.67 -8.45
CA ASP A 79 3.45 6.68 -8.83
C ASP A 79 2.63 7.62 -7.94
N CYS A 80 2.94 7.66 -6.64
CA CYS A 80 2.30 8.59 -5.71
C CYS A 80 2.61 10.05 -6.09
N LEU A 81 3.86 10.33 -6.45
CA LEU A 81 4.30 11.67 -6.86
C LEU A 81 3.62 12.12 -8.16
N LEU A 82 3.54 11.23 -9.15
CA LEU A 82 2.86 11.48 -10.42
C LEU A 82 1.37 11.72 -10.20
N TYR A 83 0.70 10.86 -9.42
CA TYR A 83 -0.71 11.03 -9.11
C TYR A 83 -0.97 12.34 -8.38
N PHE A 84 -0.13 12.69 -7.39
CA PHE A 84 -0.25 13.95 -6.68
C PHE A 84 -0.14 15.14 -7.64
N ARG A 85 0.82 15.10 -8.57
CA ARG A 85 1.02 16.11 -9.62
C ARG A 85 -0.23 16.27 -10.51
N ASP A 86 -0.76 15.15 -10.99
CA ASP A 86 -1.86 15.16 -11.95
C ASP A 86 -3.19 15.61 -11.31
N HIS A 87 -3.32 15.49 -9.98
CA HIS A 87 -4.52 15.86 -9.23
C HIS A 87 -4.35 17.11 -8.34
N GLN A 88 -3.25 17.88 -8.46
CA GLN A 88 -2.97 19.02 -7.58
C GLN A 88 -4.12 20.03 -7.45
N ALA A 89 -4.91 20.22 -8.51
CA ALA A 89 -6.06 21.14 -8.49
C ALA A 89 -7.15 20.72 -7.49
N ASN A 90 -7.24 19.43 -7.20
CA ASN A 90 -8.26 18.81 -6.34
C ASN A 90 -7.69 18.36 -4.97
N LEU A 91 -6.37 18.47 -4.78
CA LEU A 91 -5.67 18.04 -3.58
C LEU A 91 -5.27 19.25 -2.71
N PRO A 92 -5.20 19.07 -1.38
CA PRO A 92 -4.72 20.11 -0.48
C PRO A 92 -3.25 20.46 -0.75
N ASP A 93 -2.90 21.72 -0.47
CA ASP A 93 -1.54 22.21 -0.63
C ASP A 93 -0.58 21.60 0.42
N ILE A 94 0.65 21.32 -0.01
CA ILE A 94 1.71 20.82 0.87
C ILE A 94 2.71 21.94 1.13
N SER A 95 2.92 22.26 2.40
CA SER A 95 3.93 23.23 2.81
C SER A 95 5.34 22.76 2.40
N PRO A 96 6.14 23.61 1.71
CA PRO A 96 7.47 23.26 1.23
C PRO A 96 8.52 23.05 2.34
N ASN A 97 8.20 23.35 3.60
CA ASN A 97 9.13 23.27 4.73
C ASN A 97 9.16 21.90 5.44
N LYS A 98 8.57 20.86 4.85
CA LYS A 98 8.58 19.52 5.46
C LYS A 98 9.81 18.72 5.03
N HIS A 99 10.49 18.10 6.01
CA HIS A 99 11.56 17.15 5.73
C HIS A 99 11.12 16.05 4.76
N THR A 100 12.00 15.62 3.88
CA THR A 100 11.68 14.75 2.73
C THR A 100 11.04 13.40 3.10
N GLY A 101 11.40 12.82 4.25
CA GLY A 101 10.76 11.60 4.77
C GLY A 101 9.33 11.82 5.29
N LEU A 102 9.02 13.02 5.78
CA LEU A 102 7.64 13.40 6.14
C LEU A 102 6.81 13.73 4.90
N LEU A 103 7.46 14.09 3.79
CA LEU A 103 6.79 14.48 2.57
C LEU A 103 6.10 13.30 1.88
N SER A 104 6.77 12.16 1.74
CA SER A 104 6.16 10.95 1.14
C SER A 104 4.96 10.46 1.95
N ALA A 105 5.08 10.43 3.29
CA ALA A 105 3.98 10.10 4.18
C ALA A 105 2.81 11.09 4.07
N HIS A 106 3.10 12.38 3.90
CA HIS A 106 2.07 13.39 3.73
C HIS A 106 1.34 13.25 2.39
N ILE A 107 2.09 12.98 1.31
CA ILE A 107 1.54 12.72 -0.01
C ILE A 107 0.66 11.45 0.03
N SER A 108 1.12 10.36 0.65
CA SER A 108 0.32 9.15 0.76
C SER A 108 -0.98 9.37 1.52
N MET A 109 -0.97 10.14 2.61
CA MET A 109 -2.19 10.50 3.34
C MET A 109 -3.17 11.33 2.50
N ILE A 110 -2.66 12.26 1.69
CA ILE A 110 -3.50 13.09 0.83
C ILE A 110 -4.16 12.25 -0.28
N ILE A 111 -3.39 11.36 -0.90
CA ILE A 111 -3.91 10.44 -1.91
C ILE A 111 -4.95 9.50 -1.29
N GLU A 112 -4.66 8.98 -0.10
CA GLU A 112 -5.57 8.13 0.67
C GLU A 112 -6.92 8.81 0.92
N ASP A 113 -6.91 10.06 1.40
CA ASP A 113 -8.13 10.84 1.64
C ASP A 113 -8.91 11.10 0.34
N HIS A 114 -8.21 11.37 -0.77
CA HIS A 114 -8.84 11.57 -2.07
C HIS A 114 -9.51 10.30 -2.57
N LEU A 115 -8.79 9.17 -2.57
CA LEU A 115 -9.31 7.88 -3.01
C LEU A 115 -10.46 7.40 -2.14
N THR A 116 -10.38 7.63 -0.82
CA THR A 116 -11.46 7.28 0.11
C THR A 116 -12.75 8.00 -0.23
N LYS A 117 -12.67 9.29 -0.60
CA LYS A 117 -13.84 10.06 -1.03
C LYS A 117 -14.38 9.60 -2.37
N LEU A 118 -13.51 9.27 -3.32
CA LEU A 118 -13.93 8.79 -4.65
C LEU A 118 -14.62 7.42 -4.57
N CYS A 119 -14.10 6.53 -3.74
CA CYS A 119 -14.59 5.16 -3.63
C CYS A 119 -15.80 5.00 -2.69
N ASP A 120 -16.17 6.06 -1.95
CA ASP A 120 -17.09 5.98 -0.79
C ASP A 120 -16.78 4.80 0.15
N PHE A 121 -15.48 4.49 0.26
CA PHE A 121 -14.96 3.34 0.99
C PHE A 121 -13.59 3.68 1.53
N THR A 122 -13.25 3.15 2.72
CA THR A 122 -11.96 3.45 3.34
C THR A 122 -10.82 2.81 2.57
N ILE A 123 -10.12 3.61 1.78
CA ILE A 123 -8.86 3.23 1.13
C ILE A 123 -7.72 3.62 2.06
N ARG A 124 -6.66 2.80 2.12
CA ARG A 124 -5.44 3.10 2.87
C ARG A 124 -4.21 2.95 1.99
N ILE A 125 -3.18 3.77 2.20
CA ILE A 125 -1.86 3.52 1.61
C ILE A 125 -0.93 2.96 2.68
N GLY A 126 -0.44 1.75 2.47
CA GLY A 126 0.46 1.04 3.38
C GLY A 126 1.82 0.78 2.76
N LEU A 127 2.84 0.57 3.59
CA LEU A 127 4.11 0.00 3.14
C LEU A 127 3.95 -1.50 2.87
N VAL A 128 4.68 -2.02 1.90
CA VAL A 128 4.74 -3.46 1.61
C VAL A 128 6.15 -3.99 1.72
N LEU A 129 6.25 -5.24 2.16
CA LEU A 129 7.48 -6.03 2.07
C LEU A 129 7.56 -6.70 0.70
N ASP A 130 7.92 -5.93 -0.32
CA ASP A 130 8.16 -6.40 -1.68
C ASP A 130 9.47 -5.80 -2.22
N MET A 131 10.16 -6.53 -3.10
CA MET A 131 11.40 -6.03 -3.70
C MET A 131 11.15 -4.99 -4.79
N LYS A 132 9.96 -4.97 -5.39
CA LYS A 132 9.62 -4.15 -6.55
C LYS A 132 8.75 -2.95 -6.22
N PHE A 133 8.13 -2.97 -5.05
CA PHE A 133 7.10 -2.00 -4.67
C PHE A 133 7.37 -1.42 -3.30
N ASP A 134 7.12 -0.13 -3.17
CA ASP A 134 7.30 0.61 -1.92
C ASP A 134 6.01 0.62 -1.09
N TYR A 135 4.87 0.71 -1.77
CA TYR A 135 3.55 0.93 -1.19
C TYR A 135 2.49 0.00 -1.77
N ILE A 136 1.33 -0.03 -1.12
CA ILE A 136 0.10 -0.61 -1.64
C ILE A 136 -1.08 0.34 -1.38
N VAL A 137 -1.93 0.51 -2.40
CA VAL A 137 -3.29 1.01 -2.22
C VAL A 137 -4.12 -0.16 -1.71
N ARG A 138 -4.35 -0.16 -0.41
CA ARG A 138 -4.99 -1.23 0.35
C ARG A 138 -6.51 -1.05 0.35
N ILE A 139 -7.19 -2.09 -0.09
CA ILE A 139 -8.65 -2.26 0.04
C ILE A 139 -8.94 -2.99 1.36
N TYR A 140 -8.25 -4.10 1.62
CA TYR A 140 -8.41 -4.89 2.86
C TYR A 140 -7.10 -5.14 3.57
N ASP A 141 -7.19 -5.44 4.86
CA ASP A 141 -6.11 -6.11 5.57
C ASP A 141 -6.57 -7.43 6.17
N SER A 142 -5.64 -8.38 6.34
CA SER A 142 -5.97 -9.75 6.75
C SER A 142 -6.60 -9.85 8.14
N TYR A 143 -6.42 -8.84 8.99
CA TYR A 143 -6.96 -8.87 10.35
C TYR A 143 -8.43 -8.43 10.38
N GLY A 144 -8.82 -7.50 9.52
CA GLY A 144 -10.22 -7.04 9.42
C GLY A 144 -11.00 -7.62 8.24
N PHE A 145 -10.39 -8.52 7.45
CA PHE A 145 -10.99 -9.00 6.20
C PHE A 145 -12.37 -9.65 6.40
N GLN A 146 -12.57 -10.38 7.49
CA GLN A 146 -13.85 -11.04 7.77
C GLN A 146 -14.95 -10.07 8.23
N ASP A 147 -14.58 -8.93 8.80
CA ASP A 147 -15.53 -7.99 9.41
C ASP A 147 -16.01 -6.90 8.44
N TYR A 148 -15.16 -6.55 7.47
CA TYR A 148 -15.36 -5.39 6.59
C TYR A 148 -15.31 -5.74 5.10
N GLN A 149 -15.59 -7.00 4.76
CA GLN A 149 -15.63 -7.43 3.37
C GLN A 149 -16.76 -6.73 2.62
N LEU A 150 -16.46 -6.15 1.45
CA LEU A 150 -17.48 -5.61 0.58
C LEU A 150 -18.20 -6.74 -0.16
N GLU A 151 -19.47 -6.48 -0.52
CA GLU A 151 -20.15 -7.30 -1.51
C GLU A 151 -19.41 -7.23 -2.86
N ASP A 152 -19.50 -8.30 -3.66
CA ASP A 152 -18.75 -8.43 -4.91
C ASP A 152 -18.99 -7.26 -5.89
N LYS A 153 -20.19 -6.68 -5.86
CA LYS A 153 -20.55 -5.51 -6.68
C LYS A 153 -19.81 -4.26 -6.22
N ASP A 154 -19.79 -3.99 -4.93
CA ASP A 154 -19.19 -2.79 -4.36
C ASP A 154 -17.66 -2.88 -4.43
N GLU A 155 -17.08 -4.07 -4.19
CA GLU A 155 -15.64 -4.29 -4.41
C GLU A 155 -15.26 -4.01 -5.87
N LYS A 156 -16.09 -4.46 -6.82
CA LYS A 156 -15.85 -4.21 -8.24
C LYS A 156 -15.87 -2.72 -8.56
N GLU A 157 -16.82 -1.96 -8.00
CA GLU A 157 -16.89 -0.52 -8.19
C GLU A 157 -15.65 0.18 -7.65
N VAL A 158 -15.21 -0.16 -6.43
CA VAL A 158 -13.95 0.34 -5.86
C VAL A 158 -12.76 0.01 -6.76
N VAL A 159 -12.66 -1.23 -7.24
CA VAL A 159 -11.57 -1.66 -8.13
C VAL A 159 -11.59 -0.90 -9.45
N ASP A 160 -12.76 -0.66 -10.03
CA ASP A 160 -12.92 0.07 -11.28
C ASP A 160 -12.52 1.54 -11.11
N ILE A 161 -12.89 2.19 -10.01
CA ILE A 161 -12.45 3.55 -9.67
C ILE A 161 -10.93 3.60 -9.52
N LEU A 162 -10.34 2.68 -8.75
CA LEU A 162 -8.88 2.62 -8.57
C LEU A 162 -8.13 2.44 -9.90
N LYS A 163 -8.68 1.66 -10.84
CA LYS A 163 -8.10 1.46 -12.18
C LYS A 163 -8.24 2.68 -13.09
N GLN A 164 -9.26 3.51 -12.89
CA GLN A 164 -9.42 4.78 -13.59
C GLN A 164 -8.41 5.81 -13.06
N GLU A 165 -8.30 5.92 -11.74
CA GLU A 165 -7.38 6.83 -11.06
C GLU A 165 -5.91 6.47 -11.28
N PHE A 166 -5.60 5.17 -11.35
CA PHE A 166 -4.27 4.66 -11.64
C PHE A 166 -4.32 3.71 -12.85
N PRO A 167 -4.13 4.21 -14.08
CA PRO A 167 -4.20 3.39 -15.30
C PRO A 167 -3.25 2.18 -15.29
N LYS A 168 -2.13 2.26 -14.57
CA LYS A 168 -1.17 1.15 -14.38
C LYS A 168 -1.78 -0.08 -13.70
N PHE A 169 -2.85 0.06 -12.92
CA PHE A 169 -3.52 -1.08 -12.28
C PHE A 169 -4.18 -2.00 -13.30
N ASN A 170 -4.53 -1.49 -14.48
CA ASN A 170 -4.99 -2.32 -15.60
C ASN A 170 -3.90 -3.31 -16.07
N VAL A 171 -2.62 -2.91 -16.00
CA VAL A 171 -1.48 -3.77 -16.37
C VAL A 171 -1.17 -4.79 -15.27
N GLN A 172 -1.36 -4.41 -14.00
CA GLN A 172 -1.19 -5.34 -12.87
C GLN A 172 -2.29 -6.42 -12.81
N GLY A 173 -3.46 -6.14 -13.39
CA GLY A 173 -4.58 -7.08 -13.46
C GLY A 173 -5.54 -6.92 -12.30
N ASN A 174 -5.71 -7.96 -11.49
CA ASN A 174 -6.57 -7.96 -10.31
C ASN A 174 -5.76 -7.63 -9.04
N PRO A 175 -6.40 -7.11 -7.97
CA PRO A 175 -5.72 -6.89 -6.71
C PRO A 175 -5.24 -8.23 -6.13
N ARG A 176 -4.20 -8.16 -5.30
CA ARG A 176 -3.61 -9.35 -4.66
C ARG A 176 -3.08 -9.04 -3.28
N TRP A 177 -2.75 -10.08 -2.53
CA TRP A 177 -2.17 -9.98 -1.21
C TRP A 177 -0.67 -9.67 -1.24
N PHE A 178 -0.23 -8.78 -0.37
CA PHE A 178 1.17 -8.45 -0.08
C PHE A 178 1.42 -8.50 1.42
N TYR A 179 2.64 -8.81 1.84
CA TYR A 179 3.03 -8.69 3.24
C TYR A 179 3.11 -7.22 3.64
N ALA A 180 2.52 -6.89 4.79
CA ALA A 180 2.61 -5.56 5.37
C ALA A 180 4.05 -5.25 5.80
N GLY A 181 4.55 -4.06 5.44
CA GLY A 181 5.85 -3.52 5.85
C GLY A 181 5.83 -2.66 7.10
#